data_AF-A0A1E7GNK7-F1
#
_entry.id   AF-A0A1E7GNK7-F1
#
_cell.length_a   1.000
_cell.length_b   1.000
_cell.length_c   1.000
_cell.angle_alpha   90.00
_cell.angle_beta   90.00
_cell.angle_gamma   90.00
#
_symmetry.space_group_name_H-M   'P 1'
#
loop_
_entity.id
_entity.type
_entity.pdbx_description
1 polymer ?
#
loop_
_entity_poly.entity_id
_entity_poly.type
_entity_poly.pdbx_seq_one_letter_code
_entity_poly.pdbx_strand_id
1 'polypeptide(L)'
;MAITDKLPLRTRLGTYATVILIALLSFFLLRNCVSAVYYGATVNENELTSFYELGFDAGSKETDMMTEGLENEITNPFLLKVYQKGFREGRDSIRSTLKREKNEKN
;
A
#
# COMPACT_ATOMS: atom_id res chain seq x y z
N MET A 1 -26.35 42.86 27.32
CA MET A 1 -27.42 42.48 26.37
C MET A 1 -27.10 41.07 25.90
N ALA A 2 -27.82 40.07 26.41
CA ALA A 2 -27.56 38.68 26.06
C ALA A 2 -27.99 38.47 24.60
N ILE A 3 -27.03 38.24 23.72
CA ILE A 3 -27.27 37.93 22.31
C ILE A 3 -27.83 36.49 22.29
N THR A 4 -29.14 36.36 22.48
CA THR A 4 -29.84 35.11 22.18
C THR A 4 -30.12 35.07 20.69
N ASP A 5 -29.06 35.03 19.88
CA ASP A 5 -29.17 34.66 18.48
C ASP A 5 -29.45 33.16 18.45
N LYS A 6 -30.74 32.83 18.53
CA LYS A 6 -31.24 31.48 18.30
C LYS A 6 -30.94 31.13 16.85
N LEU A 7 -29.76 30.55 16.61
CA LEU A 7 -29.42 29.90 15.35
C LEU A 7 -30.59 28.98 14.96
N PRO A 8 -31.09 29.07 13.71
CA PRO A 8 -32.19 28.23 13.25
C PRO A 8 -31.89 26.76 13.54
N LEU A 9 -32.89 25.98 13.98
CA LEU A 9 -32.69 24.57 14.37
C LEU A 9 -31.91 23.75 13.32
N ARG A 10 -32.15 24.04 12.02
CA ARG A 10 -31.46 23.40 10.90
C ARG A 10 -29.96 23.70 10.88
N THR A 11 -29.55 24.91 11.20
CA THR A 11 -28.14 25.31 11.25
C THR A 11 -27.40 24.62 12.39
N ARG A 12 -28.07 24.44 13.54
CA ARG A 12 -27.54 23.66 14.67
C ARG A 12 -27.31 22.19 14.30
N LEU A 13 -28.28 21.54 13.66
CA LEU A 13 -28.15 20.15 13.17
C LEU A 13 -27.02 20.02 12.13
N GLY A 14 -26.92 20.97 11.21
CA GLY A 14 -25.84 21.03 10.23
C GLY A 14 -24.46 21.11 10.88
N THR A 15 -24.29 21.95 11.92
CA THR A 15 -23.02 22.06 12.64
C THR A 15 -22.63 20.77 13.39
N TYR A 16 -23.57 20.04 13.98
CA TYR A 16 -23.24 18.76 14.60
C TYR A 16 -22.81 17.72 13.56
N ALA A 17 -23.49 17.68 12.41
CA ALA A 17 -23.13 16.76 11.33
C ALA A 17 -21.74 17.06 10.75
N THR A 18 -21.39 18.33 10.55
CA THR A 18 -20.07 18.72 10.04
C THR A 18 -18.97 18.43 11.05
N VAL A 19 -19.19 18.68 12.35
CA VAL A 19 -18.23 18.35 13.40
C VAL A 19 -17.98 16.84 13.47
N ILE A 20 -19.02 16.01 13.35
CA ILE A 20 -18.88 14.54 13.31
C ILE A 20 -18.08 14.10 12.08
N LEU A 21 -18.39 14.65 10.90
CA LEU A 21 -17.64 14.34 9.67
C LEU A 21 -16.16 14.70 9.79
N ILE A 22 -15.86 15.90 10.31
CA ILE A 22 -14.48 16.34 10.52
C ILE A 22 -13.79 15.43 11.54
N ALA A 23 -14.46 15.06 12.63
CA ALA A 23 -13.90 14.14 13.62
C ALA A 23 -13.57 12.76 13.03
N LEU A 24 -14.47 12.21 12.20
CA LEU A 24 -14.23 10.94 11.50
C LEU A 24 -13.04 11.04 10.55
N LEU A 25 -12.98 12.07 9.71
CA LEU A 25 -11.86 12.30 8.80
C LEU A 25 -10.54 12.45 9.56
N SER A 26 -10.55 13.20 10.66
CA SER A 26 -9.38 13.38 11.53
C SER A 26 -8.91 12.04 12.10
N PHE A 27 -9.83 11.19 12.54
CA PHE A 27 -9.52 9.85 13.04
C PHE A 27 -8.90 8.95 11.96
N PHE A 28 -9.44 8.97 10.74
CA PHE A 28 -8.86 8.23 9.61
C PHE A 28 -7.46 8.72 9.26
N LEU A 29 -7.24 10.04 9.27
CA LEU A 29 -5.91 10.62 9.04
C LEU A 29 -4.92 10.19 10.13
N LEU A 30 -5.31 10.28 11.41
CA LEU A 30 -4.47 9.82 12.53
C LEU A 30 -4.13 8.33 12.42
N ARG A 31 -5.11 7.49 12.08
CA ARG A 31 -4.86 6.04 11.87
C ARG A 31 -3.86 5.80 10.74
N ASN A 32 -3.99 6.51 9.62
CA ASN A 32 -3.04 6.40 8.52
C ASN A 32 -1.64 6.93 8.88
N CYS A 33 -1.54 8.03 9.62
CA CYS A 33 -0.27 8.56 10.10
C CYS A 33 0.42 7.58 11.07
N VAL A 34 -0.31 7.02 12.03
CA VAL A 34 0.23 6.03 12.97
C VAL A 34 0.67 4.78 12.22
N SER A 35 -0.12 4.26 11.28
CA SER A 35 0.30 3.14 10.43
C SER A 35 1.57 3.48 9.63
N ALA A 36 1.64 4.65 9.01
CA ALA A 36 2.81 5.05 8.23
C ALA A 36 4.08 5.16 9.08
N VAL A 37 3.97 5.70 10.31
CA VAL A 37 5.09 5.79 11.25
C VAL A 37 5.45 4.40 11.79
N TYR A 38 4.47 3.59 12.18
CA TYR A 38 4.71 2.26 12.72
C TYR A 38 5.34 1.32 11.70
N TYR A 39 4.79 1.25 10.48
CA TYR A 39 5.34 0.43 9.40
C TYR A 39 6.61 1.05 8.78
N GLY A 40 6.75 2.38 8.77
CA GLY A 40 7.97 3.04 8.28
C GLY A 40 9.15 2.92 9.24
N ALA A 41 8.92 2.91 10.55
CA ALA A 41 9.99 2.82 11.55
C ALA A 41 10.41 1.37 11.85
N THR A 42 9.57 0.38 11.56
CA THR A 42 9.83 -1.03 11.86
C THR A 42 10.44 -1.80 10.69
N VAL A 43 10.35 -1.28 9.47
CA VAL A 43 10.90 -1.95 8.30
C VAL A 43 12.38 -1.61 8.16
N ASN A 44 13.20 -2.62 8.37
CA ASN A 44 14.65 -2.53 8.23
C ASN A 44 15.04 -2.64 6.73
N GLU A 45 16.07 -1.93 6.28
CA GLU A 45 16.48 -1.95 4.85
C GLU A 45 16.83 -3.37 4.36
N ASN A 46 17.35 -4.20 5.26
CA ASN A 46 17.65 -5.60 4.98
C ASN A 46 16.40 -6.45 4.70
N GLU A 47 15.30 -6.20 5.42
CA GLU A 47 14.02 -6.88 5.12
C GLU A 47 13.48 -6.41 3.77
N LEU A 48 13.61 -5.12 3.47
CA LEU A 48 13.18 -4.57 2.19
C LEU A 48 13.87 -5.25 1.01
N THR A 49 15.18 -5.42 1.12
CA THR A 49 16.01 -6.05 0.09
C THR A 49 15.67 -7.53 -0.04
N SER A 50 15.50 -8.23 1.09
CA SER A 50 15.11 -9.64 1.11
C SER A 50 13.75 -9.87 0.44
N PHE A 51 12.72 -9.08 0.77
CA PHE A 51 11.40 -9.21 0.15
C PHE A 51 11.40 -8.85 -1.34
N TYR A 52 12.24 -7.88 -1.74
CA TYR A 52 12.43 -7.54 -3.14
C TYR A 52 13.07 -8.71 -3.91
N GLU A 53 14.17 -9.27 -3.40
CA GLU A 53 14.87 -10.41 -4.02
C GLU A 53 13.97 -11.65 -4.10
N LEU A 54 13.21 -11.91 -3.05
CA LEU A 54 12.27 -13.04 -2.99
C LEU A 54 11.14 -12.88 -4.02
N GLY A 55 10.64 -11.64 -4.18
CA GLY A 55 9.71 -11.31 -5.26
C GLY A 55 10.34 -11.50 -6.63
N PHE A 56 11.54 -10.95 -6.84
CA PHE A 56 12.27 -11.04 -8.11
C PHE A 56 12.54 -12.49 -8.52
N ASP A 57 13.01 -13.32 -7.60
CA ASP A 57 13.26 -14.74 -7.83
C ASP A 57 11.97 -15.49 -8.21
N ALA A 58 10.89 -15.28 -7.45
CA ALA A 58 9.58 -15.86 -7.76
C ALA A 58 9.04 -15.42 -9.14
N GLY A 59 9.22 -14.16 -9.50
CA GLY A 59 8.85 -13.63 -10.82
C GLY A 59 9.70 -14.19 -11.95
N SER A 60 11.00 -14.42 -11.68
CA SER A 60 11.98 -14.95 -12.63
C SER A 60 11.82 -16.46 -12.91
N LYS A 61 11.04 -17.17 -12.09
CA LYS A 61 10.83 -18.63 -12.19
C LYS A 61 9.52 -19.03 -12.88
N GLU A 62 8.74 -18.07 -13.38
CA GLU A 62 7.40 -18.28 -13.96
C GLU A 62 6.45 -19.11 -13.06
N THR A 63 6.65 -19.07 -11.74
CA THR A 63 5.77 -19.76 -10.79
C THR A 63 4.49 -18.96 -10.58
N ASP A 64 3.51 -19.10 -11.48
CA ASP A 64 2.21 -18.43 -11.36
C ASP A 64 1.44 -18.84 -10.09
N MET A 65 1.73 -20.02 -9.52
CA MET A 65 0.98 -20.59 -8.40
C MET A 65 1.48 -20.21 -7.00
N MET A 66 2.67 -19.63 -6.85
CA MET A 66 3.26 -19.34 -5.53
C MET A 66 2.88 -17.95 -4.99
N THR A 67 2.34 -17.09 -5.85
CA THR A 67 2.05 -15.68 -5.55
C THR A 67 0.91 -15.51 -4.55
N GLU A 68 -0.21 -16.24 -4.69
CA GLU A 68 -1.37 -16.07 -3.80
C GLU A 68 -1.12 -16.53 -2.37
N GLY A 69 -0.29 -17.54 -2.14
CA GLY A 69 0.00 -18.04 -0.79
C GLY A 69 0.83 -17.05 0.02
N LEU A 70 1.90 -16.54 -0.58
CA LEU A 70 2.85 -15.67 0.11
C LEU A 70 2.31 -14.24 0.27
N GLU A 71 1.57 -13.71 -0.70
CA GLU A 71 0.96 -12.38 -0.59
C GLU A 71 -0.03 -12.28 0.58
N ASN A 72 -0.73 -13.37 0.90
CA ASN A 72 -1.65 -13.43 2.04
C ASN A 72 -0.93 -13.53 3.40
N GLU A 73 0.32 -13.96 3.42
CA GLU A 73 1.13 -14.12 4.64
C GLU A 73 1.87 -12.81 5.01
N ILE A 74 2.10 -11.93 4.03
CA ILE A 74 2.75 -10.64 4.25
C ILE A 74 1.75 -9.64 4.87
N THR A 75 1.79 -9.53 6.19
CA THR A 75 0.94 -8.61 6.97
C THR A 75 1.34 -7.13 6.83
N ASN A 76 2.57 -6.83 6.42
CA ASN A 76 3.04 -5.46 6.24
C ASN A 76 2.80 -4.99 4.79
N PRO A 77 1.92 -3.98 4.57
CA PRO A 77 1.58 -3.52 3.22
C PRO A 77 2.78 -2.92 2.47
N PHE A 78 3.78 -2.41 3.18
CA PHE A 78 4.99 -1.88 2.56
C PHE A 78 5.88 -3.00 1.99
N LEU A 79 6.06 -4.09 2.75
CA LEU A 79 6.81 -5.27 2.30
C LEU A 79 6.10 -5.96 1.14
N LEU A 80 4.77 -6.06 1.18
CA LEU A 80 3.96 -6.61 0.10
C LEU A 80 4.20 -5.84 -1.21
N LYS A 81 4.18 -4.51 -1.13
CA LYS A 81 4.43 -3.65 -2.30
C LYS A 81 5.83 -3.84 -2.89
N VAL A 82 6.82 -4.07 -2.04
CA VAL A 82 8.21 -4.30 -2.47
C VAL A 82 8.36 -5.68 -3.12
N TYR A 83 7.76 -6.71 -2.53
CA TYR A 83 7.69 -8.05 -3.10
C TYR A 83 7.03 -8.03 -4.49
N GLN A 84 5.86 -7.39 -4.63
CA GLN A 84 5.15 -7.27 -5.91
C GLN A 84 5.97 -6.53 -6.97
N LYS A 85 6.72 -5.49 -6.55
CA LYS A 85 7.64 -4.78 -7.44
C LYS A 85 8.73 -5.72 -7.95
N GLY A 86 9.40 -6.45 -7.05
CA GLY A 86 10.42 -7.44 -7.40
C GLY A 86 9.86 -8.50 -8.36
N PHE A 87 8.69 -9.05 -8.06
CA PHE A 87 8.03 -10.07 -8.88
C PHE A 87 7.75 -9.62 -10.31
N ARG A 88 7.22 -8.40 -10.49
CA ARG A 88 6.99 -7.85 -11.82
C ARG A 88 8.30 -7.66 -12.60
N GLU A 89 9.33 -7.12 -11.96
CA GLU A 89 10.63 -6.90 -12.58
C GLU A 89 11.33 -8.22 -12.93
N GLY A 90 11.23 -9.23 -12.08
CA GLY A 90 11.72 -10.59 -12.34
C GLY A 90 11.07 -11.20 -13.58
N ARG A 91 9.75 -11.11 -13.69
CA ARG A 91 8.99 -11.60 -14.85
C ARG A 91 9.33 -10.84 -16.14
N ASP A 92 9.43 -9.51 -16.06
CA ASP A 92 9.79 -8.67 -17.21
C ASP A 92 11.23 -8.94 -17.68
N SER A 93 12.14 -9.29 -16.76
CA SER A 93 13.52 -9.64 -17.10
C SER A 93 13.60 -10.88 -18.00
N ILE A 94 12.89 -11.97 -17.67
CA ILE A 94 12.83 -13.19 -18.52
C ILE A 94 12.28 -12.85 -19.90
N ARG A 95 11.19 -12.07 -19.94
CA ARG A 95 10.53 -11.67 -21.20
C ARG A 95 11.49 -10.90 -22.11
N SER A 96 12.35 -10.07 -21.53
CA SER A 96 13.36 -9.32 -22.27
C SER A 96 14.49 -10.23 -22.80
N THR A 97 14.92 -11.22 -22.02
CA THR A 97 15.95 -12.20 -22.39
C THR A 97 15.46 -13.10 -23.54
N LEU A 98 14.25 -13.66 -23.42
CA LEU A 98 13.61 -14.47 -24.48
C LEU A 98 13.48 -13.70 -25.80
N LYS A 99 13.18 -12.39 -25.72
CA LYS A 99 13.07 -11.53 -26.91
C LYS A 99 14.42 -11.30 -27.59
N ARG A 100 15.51 -11.22 -26.82
CA ARG A 100 16.88 -11.08 -27.36
C ARG A 100 17.36 -12.36 -28.03
N GLU A 101 17.18 -13.51 -27.39
CA GLU A 101 17.56 -14.81 -27.97
C GLU A 101 16.82 -15.13 -29.29
N LYS A 102 15.56 -14.69 -29.40
CA LYS A 102 14.78 -14.84 -30.64
C LYS A 102 15.28 -13.95 -31.78
N ASN A 103 15.89 -12.81 -31.47
CA ASN A 103 16.47 -11.90 -32.46
C ASN A 103 17.89 -12.29 -32.88
N GLU A 104 18.65 -13.03 -32.06
CA GLU A 104 19.96 -13.58 -32.46
C GLU A 104 19.85 -14.85 -33.32
N LYS A 105 18.70 -15.54 -33.30
CA LYS A 105 18.45 -16.76 -34.09
C LYS A 105 17.78 -16.51 -35.45
N ASN A 106 17.48 -15.26 -35.79
CA ASN A 106 16.86 -14.83 -37.06
C ASN A 106 17.86 -13.99 -37.85
#